data_AF-A0A3B6VBK2-F1
#
_entry.id   AF-A0A3B6VBK2-F1
#
_cell.length_a   1.000
_cell.length_b   1.000
_cell.length_c   1.000
_cell.angle_alpha   90.00
_cell.angle_beta   90.00
_cell.angle_gamma   90.00
#
_symmetry.space_group_name_H-M   'P 1'
#
loop_
_entity.id
_entity.type
_entity.pdbx_description
1 polymer ?
#
loop_
_entity_poly.entity_id
_entity_poly.type
_entity_poly.pdbx_seq_one_letter_code
_entity_poly.pdbx_strand_id
1 'polypeptide(L)'
;MTIIVSSISAVGIIYINNTRDIMSSSDIKQIQLEEEKKRIRKDMIIRPGAIETIALHLAYSNRISPPTIKNRELGFYLDGIWFNWANGKLLTDEDMTNQDNYIPFGFYSYTIDGLPEVQQETPERTKELQEYYKRRVNNTKYINNKFLDTLYDGTSERSMVKHISTKSILGYKVRVHDYVYEPLSNVSVEVKLIAQTNQEVENFLDSLKIVSGYVWKIISKSASRSYHSYGVAFDTLPKKNNGKQIYWAWTRVNNKAWYAVPYDKRWHPPKEVIKVFEKYGFIWGGKWHNYDTIHFEYRPELIIYNKIKNDEDATYELIEKYGIF
;
A
#
# COMPACT_ATOMS: atom_id res chain seq x y z
N MET A 1 -12.35 57.45 40.96
CA MET A 1 -12.68 56.29 40.11
C MET A 1 -12.03 56.50 38.76
N THR A 2 -10.85 55.92 38.53
CA THR A 2 -10.28 55.74 37.19
C THR A 2 -9.39 54.51 37.24
N ILE A 3 -9.97 53.35 36.91
CA ILE A 3 -9.21 52.12 36.66
C ILE A 3 -8.64 52.31 35.26
N ILE A 4 -7.31 52.48 35.15
CA ILE A 4 -6.63 52.38 33.86
C ILE A 4 -6.54 50.88 33.54
N VAL A 5 -7.42 50.42 32.65
CA VAL A 5 -7.36 49.09 32.06
C VAL A 5 -6.23 49.12 31.05
N SER A 6 -5.04 48.67 31.46
CA SER A 6 -3.97 48.33 30.51
C SER A 6 -4.45 47.14 29.69
N SER A 7 -4.63 47.35 28.39
CA SER A 7 -5.11 46.34 27.46
C SER A 7 -4.18 45.13 27.42
N ILE A 8 -4.77 43.93 27.46
CA ILE A 8 -4.10 42.62 27.39
C ILE A 8 -3.17 42.52 26.15
N SER A 9 -3.44 43.31 25.12
CA SER A 9 -2.64 43.45 23.90
C SER A 9 -1.22 43.97 24.15
N ALA A 10 -1.00 44.85 25.13
CA ALA A 10 0.32 45.42 25.40
C ALA A 10 1.25 44.45 26.14
N VAL A 11 0.69 43.57 26.98
CA VAL A 11 1.46 42.55 27.73
C VAL A 11 1.92 41.42 26.80
N GLY A 12 1.12 41.06 25.79
CA GLY A 12 1.51 40.06 24.78
C GLY A 12 2.69 40.51 23.90
N ILE A 13 2.76 41.79 23.54
CA ILE A 13 3.86 42.34 22.72
C ILE A 13 5.16 42.45 23.51
N ILE A 14 5.08 42.82 24.80
CA ILE A 14 6.26 42.89 25.68
C ILE A 14 6.82 41.49 25.98
N TYR A 15 5.96 40.48 26.16
CA TYR A 15 6.40 39.11 26.42
C TYR A 15 7.05 38.42 25.20
N ILE A 16 6.58 38.75 23.99
CA ILE A 16 7.21 38.28 22.73
C ILE A 16 8.54 39.00 22.45
N ASN A 17 8.67 40.28 22.81
CA ASN A 17 9.93 41.00 22.63
C ASN A 17 11.01 40.57 23.64
N ASN A 18 10.65 40.22 24.88
CA ASN A 18 11.62 39.82 25.91
C ASN A 18 12.12 38.36 25.79
N THR A 19 11.45 37.52 24.99
CA THR A 19 11.87 36.12 24.76
C THR A 19 12.84 35.99 23.59
N ARG A 20 12.93 36.99 22.70
CA ARG A 20 13.96 37.05 21.65
C ARG A 20 15.37 37.34 22.18
N ASP A 21 15.48 38.02 23.33
CA ASP A 21 16.77 38.37 23.95
C ASP A 21 17.45 37.20 24.72
N ILE A 22 16.81 36.02 24.78
CA ILE A 22 17.33 34.83 25.47
C ILE A 22 17.69 33.70 24.48
N MET A 23 17.42 33.89 23.19
CA MET A 23 17.66 32.87 22.16
C MET A 23 19.10 32.96 21.63
N SER A 24 19.76 31.81 21.47
CA SER A 24 21.09 31.78 20.87
C SER A 24 21.01 32.16 19.38
N SER A 25 22.10 32.69 18.82
CA SER A 25 22.17 33.01 17.38
C SER A 25 21.88 31.81 16.46
N SER A 26 22.12 30.58 16.95
CA SER A 26 21.73 29.34 16.28
C SER A 26 20.22 29.12 16.28
N ASP A 27 19.52 29.42 17.38
CA ASP A 27 18.07 29.23 17.47
C ASP A 27 17.33 30.21 16.54
N ILE A 28 17.84 31.45 16.43
CA ILE A 28 17.30 32.46 15.50
C ILE A 28 17.48 32.02 14.06
N LYS A 29 18.66 31.50 13.68
CA LYS A 29 18.90 30.97 12.33
C LYS A 29 18.00 29.78 12.02
N GLN A 30 17.77 28.89 12.98
CA GLN A 30 16.89 27.74 12.80
C GLN A 30 15.44 28.19 12.56
N ILE A 31 14.95 29.16 13.32
CA ILE A 31 13.60 29.71 13.11
C ILE A 31 13.48 30.35 11.73
N GLN A 32 14.45 31.15 11.32
CA GLN A 32 14.46 31.78 9.99
C GLN A 32 14.46 30.75 8.86
N LEU A 33 15.25 29.68 9.00
CA LEU A 33 15.28 28.58 8.04
C LEU A 33 13.92 27.86 7.95
N GLU A 34 13.27 27.61 9.09
CA GLU A 34 11.94 26.98 9.12
C GLU A 34 10.84 27.88 8.56
N GLU A 35 10.92 29.20 8.78
CA GLU A 35 10.01 30.18 8.18
C GLU A 35 10.19 30.27 6.65
N GLU A 36 11.44 30.25 6.17
CA GLU A 36 11.76 30.25 4.75
C GLU A 36 11.30 28.95 4.06
N LYS A 37 11.55 27.79 4.68
CA LYS A 37 11.02 26.50 4.21
C LYS A 37 9.51 26.53 4.09
N LYS A 38 8.79 27.00 5.13
CA LYS A 38 7.33 27.12 5.10
C LYS A 38 6.85 28.03 3.98
N ARG A 39 7.56 29.13 3.70
CA ARG A 39 7.25 30.04 2.59
C ARG A 39 7.40 29.34 1.23
N ILE A 40 8.53 28.66 0.99
CA ILE A 40 8.78 27.93 -0.26
C ILE A 40 7.73 26.85 -0.48
N ARG A 41 7.42 26.08 0.57
CA ARG A 41 6.43 24.99 0.52
C ARG A 41 5.02 25.49 0.21
N LYS A 42 4.62 26.65 0.74
CA LYS A 42 3.30 27.24 0.49
C LYS A 42 3.04 27.50 -1.00
N ASP A 43 4.08 27.83 -1.76
CA ASP A 43 3.96 28.17 -3.18
C ASP A 43 4.21 26.95 -4.10
N MET A 44 4.60 25.80 -3.54
CA MET A 44 4.92 24.59 -4.29
C MET A 44 3.65 23.80 -4.64
N ILE A 45 3.41 23.57 -5.93
CA ILE A 45 2.27 22.77 -6.39
C ILE A 45 2.70 21.31 -6.48
N ILE A 46 2.19 20.49 -5.56
CA ILE A 46 2.41 19.04 -5.60
C ILE A 46 1.59 18.45 -6.76
N ARG A 47 2.28 17.93 -7.78
CA ARG A 47 1.64 17.25 -8.90
C ARG A 47 0.88 16.01 -8.44
N PRO A 48 -0.34 15.76 -8.92
CA PRO A 48 -1.03 14.50 -8.69
C PRO A 48 -0.14 13.32 -9.12
N GLY A 49 0.04 12.34 -8.24
CA GLY A 49 0.91 11.18 -8.48
C GLY A 49 2.36 11.31 -8.03
N ALA A 50 2.76 12.48 -7.51
CA ALA A 50 4.14 12.71 -7.07
C ALA A 50 4.57 11.66 -6.04
N ILE A 51 3.76 11.46 -4.99
CA ILE A 51 4.09 10.52 -3.91
C ILE A 51 4.05 9.08 -4.41
N GLU A 52 3.10 8.72 -5.26
CA GLU A 52 2.96 7.37 -5.83
C GLU A 52 4.14 7.00 -6.73
N THR A 53 4.56 7.91 -7.61
CA THR A 53 5.72 7.70 -8.48
C THR A 53 7.04 7.69 -7.71
N ILE A 54 7.17 8.52 -6.67
CA ILE A 54 8.29 8.43 -5.71
C ILE A 54 8.28 7.07 -5.00
N ALA A 55 7.13 6.61 -4.51
CA ALA A 55 7.03 5.35 -3.79
C ALA A 55 7.38 4.15 -4.68
N LEU A 56 7.01 4.19 -5.96
CA LEU A 56 7.45 3.21 -6.96
C LEU A 56 8.96 3.22 -7.14
N HIS A 57 9.55 4.41 -7.33
CA HIS A 57 11.01 4.55 -7.44
C HIS A 57 11.72 4.01 -6.19
N LEU A 58 11.26 4.35 -4.99
CA LEU A 58 11.89 3.89 -3.75
C LEU A 58 11.77 2.37 -3.57
N ALA A 59 10.62 1.79 -3.92
CA ALA A 59 10.39 0.35 -3.82
C ALA A 59 11.23 -0.48 -4.79
N TYR A 60 11.45 0.05 -6.00
CA TYR A 60 12.10 -0.67 -7.11
C TYR A 60 13.28 0.12 -7.67
N SER A 61 14.06 0.76 -6.80
CA SER A 61 15.08 1.77 -7.17
C SER A 61 16.20 1.27 -8.10
N ASN A 62 16.40 -0.05 -8.15
CA ASN A 62 17.33 -0.68 -9.07
C ASN A 62 16.79 -0.80 -10.52
N ARG A 63 15.51 -0.51 -10.75
CA ARG A 63 14.82 -0.70 -12.05
C ARG A 63 13.97 0.48 -12.49
N ILE A 64 13.36 1.17 -11.52
CA ILE A 64 12.55 2.35 -11.75
C ILE A 64 13.42 3.59 -11.53
N SER A 65 13.52 4.45 -12.55
CA SER A 65 14.22 5.73 -12.45
C SER A 65 13.55 6.65 -11.42
N PRO A 66 14.26 7.68 -10.93
CA PRO A 66 13.59 8.79 -10.27
C PRO A 66 12.43 9.31 -11.13
N PRO A 67 11.32 9.73 -10.51
CA PRO A 67 10.22 10.35 -11.25
C PRO A 67 10.69 11.66 -11.88
N THR A 68 10.18 11.95 -13.08
CA THR A 68 10.54 13.14 -13.84
C THR A 68 9.33 13.64 -14.62
N ILE A 69 9.43 14.86 -15.12
CA ILE A 69 8.43 15.46 -16.00
C ILE A 69 8.92 15.36 -17.45
N LYS A 70 8.10 14.79 -18.33
CA LYS A 70 8.34 14.72 -19.78
C LYS A 70 7.07 15.18 -20.48
N ASN A 71 7.17 16.16 -21.38
CA ASN A 71 6.02 16.72 -22.11
C ASN A 71 4.87 17.19 -21.19
N ARG A 72 5.21 17.78 -20.03
CA ARG A 72 4.28 18.22 -18.96
C ARG A 72 3.59 17.10 -18.17
N GLU A 73 3.84 15.84 -18.52
CA GLU A 73 3.34 14.67 -17.81
C GLU A 73 4.36 14.18 -16.78
N LEU A 74 3.89 13.80 -15.60
CA LEU A 74 4.69 13.12 -14.58
C LEU A 74 4.83 11.64 -14.96
N GLY A 75 6.02 11.08 -14.82
CA GLY A 75 6.26 9.66 -15.09
C GLY A 75 7.63 9.20 -14.67
N PHE A 76 8.01 7.99 -15.09
CA PHE A 76 9.30 7.38 -14.81
C PHE A 76 9.67 6.38 -15.90
N TYR A 77 10.94 5.98 -15.94
CA TYR A 77 11.39 4.86 -16.74
C TYR A 77 11.46 3.59 -15.89
N LEU A 78 10.93 2.49 -16.40
CA LEU A 78 11.13 1.15 -15.87
C LEU A 78 11.88 0.34 -16.94
N ASP A 79 13.12 -0.03 -16.66
CA ASP A 79 14.02 -0.73 -17.60
C ASP A 79 14.04 -0.11 -19.01
N GLY A 80 14.07 1.23 -19.06
CA GLY A 80 14.11 2.00 -20.31
C GLY A 80 12.74 2.26 -20.96
N ILE A 81 11.65 1.70 -20.44
CA ILE A 81 10.29 1.95 -20.91
C ILE A 81 9.67 3.11 -20.12
N TRP A 82 9.18 4.13 -20.83
CA TRP A 82 8.51 5.27 -20.23
C TRP A 82 7.07 4.93 -19.80
N PHE A 83 6.73 5.20 -18.55
CA PHE A 83 5.37 5.13 -18.00
C PHE A 83 4.92 6.50 -17.49
N ASN A 84 3.80 6.97 -18.02
CA ASN A 84 3.08 8.15 -17.54
C ASN A 84 2.23 7.81 -16.32
N TRP A 85 2.16 8.75 -15.38
CA TRP A 85 1.13 8.77 -14.35
C TRP A 85 -0.14 9.44 -14.89
N ALA A 86 -1.16 8.65 -15.18
CA ALA A 86 -2.42 9.11 -15.77
C ALA A 86 -3.58 8.88 -14.82
N ASN A 87 -3.77 9.79 -13.85
CA ASN A 87 -4.86 9.75 -12.87
C ASN A 87 -4.96 8.39 -12.15
N GLY A 88 -3.83 7.92 -11.57
CA GLY A 88 -3.76 6.64 -10.87
C GLY A 88 -3.40 5.44 -11.76
N LYS A 89 -3.31 5.62 -13.08
CA LYS A 89 -2.92 4.58 -14.03
C LYS A 89 -1.44 4.73 -14.40
N LEU A 90 -0.78 3.61 -14.67
CA LEU A 90 0.60 3.56 -15.15
C LEU A 90 0.56 3.13 -16.62
N LEU A 91 0.72 4.08 -17.55
CA LEU A 91 0.47 3.86 -18.98
C LEU A 91 1.67 4.31 -19.83
N THR A 92 2.04 3.52 -20.84
CA THR A 92 2.99 3.99 -21.86
C THR A 92 2.32 5.02 -22.78
N ASP A 93 3.10 5.78 -23.55
CA ASP A 93 2.56 6.78 -24.50
C ASP A 93 1.54 6.15 -25.48
N GLU A 94 1.77 4.90 -25.89
CA GLU A 94 0.86 4.11 -26.72
C GLU A 94 -0.47 3.81 -26.00
N ASP A 95 -0.40 3.41 -24.73
CA ASP A 95 -1.57 3.03 -23.93
C ASP A 95 -2.45 4.21 -23.55
N MET A 96 -1.92 5.44 -23.55
CA MET A 96 -2.67 6.67 -23.25
C MET A 96 -3.89 6.85 -24.16
N THR A 97 -3.80 6.41 -25.40
CA THR A 97 -4.91 6.46 -26.38
C THR A 97 -6.13 5.65 -25.95
N ASN A 98 -5.92 4.58 -25.17
CA ASN A 98 -6.95 3.64 -24.72
C ASN A 98 -7.18 3.72 -23.21
N GLN A 99 -6.81 4.84 -22.57
CA GLN A 99 -6.82 4.97 -21.10
C GLN A 99 -8.18 4.71 -20.44
N ASP A 100 -9.29 4.87 -21.17
CA ASP A 100 -10.64 4.66 -20.67
C ASP A 100 -10.99 3.19 -20.44
N ASN A 101 -10.24 2.27 -21.06
CA ASN A 101 -10.36 0.83 -20.82
C ASN A 101 -9.71 0.40 -19.50
N TYR A 102 -8.89 1.26 -18.90
CA TYR A 102 -8.10 0.91 -17.73
C TYR A 102 -8.66 1.49 -16.43
N ILE A 103 -8.55 0.72 -15.36
CA ILE A 103 -8.74 1.21 -13.98
C ILE A 103 -7.38 1.60 -13.36
N PRO A 104 -7.35 2.43 -12.30
CA PRO A 104 -6.13 2.77 -11.60
C PRO A 104 -5.33 1.55 -11.11
N PHE A 105 -4.01 1.67 -11.05
CA PHE A 105 -3.07 0.63 -10.61
C PHE A 105 -3.32 0.18 -9.16
N GLY A 106 -3.83 1.08 -8.32
CA GLY A 106 -4.29 0.76 -6.97
C GLY A 106 -3.34 1.21 -5.87
N PHE A 107 -3.07 2.52 -5.80
CA PHE A 107 -2.62 3.18 -4.58
C PHE A 107 -3.86 3.54 -3.73
N TYR A 108 -3.88 3.08 -2.48
CA TYR A 108 -4.98 3.31 -1.55
C TYR A 108 -4.47 3.40 -0.12
N SER A 109 -5.33 3.91 0.78
CA SER A 109 -5.03 3.95 2.21
C SER A 109 -4.95 2.53 2.78
N TYR A 110 -3.75 2.16 3.23
CA TYR A 110 -3.44 0.90 3.89
C TYR A 110 -2.91 1.20 5.28
N THR A 111 -3.59 0.69 6.31
CA THR A 111 -3.20 0.93 7.71
C THR A 111 -1.87 0.23 8.01
N ILE A 112 -0.81 1.02 8.15
CA ILE A 112 0.49 0.58 8.68
C ILE A 112 0.35 0.48 10.21
N ASP A 113 0.93 -0.55 10.82
CA ASP A 113 0.99 -0.71 12.28
C ASP A 113 -0.36 -0.80 13.00
N GLY A 114 -1.28 -1.61 12.47
CA GLY A 114 -2.55 -1.85 13.12
C GLY A 114 -3.55 -2.55 12.22
N LEU A 115 -4.81 -2.52 12.64
CA LEU A 115 -5.94 -2.98 11.86
C LEU A 115 -6.82 -1.77 11.53
N PRO A 116 -7.35 -1.66 10.30
CA PRO A 116 -8.35 -0.64 10.00
C PRO A 116 -9.62 -0.89 10.81
N GLU A 117 -10.36 0.19 11.08
CA GLU A 117 -11.65 0.10 11.76
C GLU A 117 -12.64 -0.76 10.97
N VAL A 118 -13.37 -1.62 11.68
CA VAL A 118 -14.44 -2.43 11.08
C VAL A 118 -15.66 -1.52 10.88
N GLN A 119 -16.17 -1.48 9.66
CA GLN A 119 -17.36 -0.69 9.35
C GLN A 119 -18.58 -1.20 10.13
N GLN A 120 -19.44 -0.27 10.55
CA GLN A 120 -20.70 -0.62 11.19
C GLN A 120 -21.74 -1.03 10.15
N GLU A 121 -22.61 -1.98 10.52
CA GLU A 121 -23.73 -2.38 9.68
C GLU A 121 -24.80 -1.28 9.67
N THR A 122 -25.12 -0.79 8.46
CA THR A 122 -26.33 0.02 8.25
C THR A 122 -27.11 -0.48 7.03
N PRO A 123 -28.44 -0.31 7.00
CA PRO A 123 -29.25 -0.66 5.83
C PRO A 123 -28.79 0.05 4.56
N GLU A 124 -28.45 1.33 4.65
CA GLU A 124 -28.01 2.19 3.54
C GLU A 124 -26.70 1.67 2.97
N ARG A 125 -25.72 1.38 3.84
CA ARG A 125 -24.41 0.87 3.44
C ARG A 125 -24.52 -0.51 2.81
N THR A 126 -25.35 -1.37 3.37
CA THR A 126 -25.62 -2.70 2.83
C THR A 126 -26.20 -2.62 1.42
N LYS A 127 -27.14 -1.71 1.18
CA LYS A 127 -27.73 -1.48 -0.15
C LYS A 127 -26.70 -0.94 -1.13
N GLU A 128 -25.94 0.07 -0.74
CA GLU A 128 -24.87 0.67 -1.55
C GLU A 128 -23.86 -0.39 -2.03
N LEU A 129 -23.39 -1.26 -1.12
CA LEU A 129 -22.42 -2.30 -1.45
C LEU A 129 -22.99 -3.40 -2.34
N GLN A 130 -24.27 -3.71 -2.23
CA GLN A 130 -24.95 -4.63 -3.15
C GLN A 130 -25.02 -4.06 -4.57
N GLU A 131 -25.33 -2.77 -4.71
CA GLU A 131 -25.33 -2.08 -6.00
C GLU A 131 -23.92 -1.96 -6.59
N TYR A 132 -22.93 -1.60 -5.77
CA TYR A 132 -21.52 -1.60 -6.16
C TYR A 132 -21.08 -2.97 -6.67
N TYR A 133 -21.43 -4.06 -5.98
CA TYR A 133 -21.08 -5.41 -6.42
C TYR A 133 -21.69 -5.74 -7.79
N LYS A 134 -22.96 -5.38 -8.05
CA LYS A 134 -23.59 -5.58 -9.36
C LYS A 134 -22.81 -4.85 -10.47
N ARG A 135 -22.43 -3.59 -10.23
CA ARG A 135 -21.60 -2.83 -11.18
C ARG A 135 -20.22 -3.46 -11.38
N ARG A 136 -19.58 -3.93 -10.31
CA ARG A 136 -18.26 -4.56 -10.36
C ARG A 136 -18.25 -5.81 -11.23
N VAL A 137 -19.23 -6.70 -11.07
CA VAL A 137 -19.29 -7.96 -11.84
C VAL A 137 -19.45 -7.71 -13.34
N ASN A 138 -20.07 -6.59 -13.72
CA ASN A 138 -20.28 -6.21 -15.12
C ASN A 138 -19.17 -5.29 -15.66
N ASN A 139 -18.16 -4.95 -14.85
CA ASN A 139 -17.10 -4.05 -15.27
C ASN A 139 -16.07 -4.81 -16.13
N THR A 140 -15.91 -4.38 -17.37
CA THR A 140 -14.93 -4.92 -18.33
C THR A 140 -13.59 -4.21 -18.27
N LYS A 141 -13.49 -3.06 -17.57
CA LYS A 141 -12.23 -2.34 -17.39
C LYS A 141 -11.27 -3.13 -16.50
N TYR A 142 -9.97 -2.97 -16.74
CA TYR A 142 -8.93 -3.74 -16.07
C TYR A 142 -7.67 -2.92 -15.78
N ILE A 143 -6.82 -3.40 -14.89
CA ILE A 143 -5.50 -2.78 -14.67
C ILE A 143 -4.65 -3.06 -15.91
N ASN A 144 -4.05 -2.02 -16.52
CA ASN A 144 -3.10 -2.23 -17.60
C ASN A 144 -1.92 -3.07 -17.09
N ASN A 145 -1.71 -4.26 -17.68
CA ASN A 145 -0.69 -5.19 -17.19
C ASN A 145 0.72 -4.78 -17.59
N LYS A 146 0.93 -3.85 -18.53
CA LYS A 146 2.25 -3.57 -19.13
C LYS A 146 3.29 -3.17 -18.08
N PHE A 147 2.89 -2.44 -17.04
CA PHE A 147 3.77 -2.14 -15.91
C PHE A 147 4.24 -3.40 -15.18
N LEU A 148 3.31 -4.27 -14.74
CA LEU A 148 3.66 -5.51 -14.03
C LEU A 148 4.32 -6.55 -14.94
N ASP A 149 3.95 -6.57 -16.21
CA ASP A 149 4.57 -7.42 -17.24
C ASP A 149 6.03 -7.03 -17.45
N THR A 150 6.34 -5.72 -17.45
CA THR A 150 7.72 -5.24 -17.51
C THR A 150 8.45 -5.56 -16.20
N LEU A 151 7.82 -5.30 -15.05
CA LEU A 151 8.41 -5.53 -13.74
C LEU A 151 8.70 -7.01 -13.45
N TYR A 152 7.87 -7.95 -13.90
CA TYR A 152 8.02 -9.36 -13.56
C TYR A 152 8.26 -10.27 -14.77
N ASP A 153 8.57 -9.70 -15.94
CA ASP A 153 8.66 -10.44 -17.22
C ASP A 153 7.43 -11.35 -17.46
N GLY A 154 6.26 -10.78 -17.19
CA GLY A 154 5.00 -11.50 -17.04
C GLY A 154 4.06 -11.46 -18.24
N THR A 155 4.55 -11.07 -19.42
CA THR A 155 3.72 -10.89 -20.63
C THR A 155 2.85 -12.10 -20.98
N SER A 156 3.32 -13.32 -20.66
CA SER A 156 2.58 -14.56 -20.85
C SER A 156 2.88 -15.59 -19.75
N GLU A 157 2.01 -16.59 -19.60
CA GLU A 157 2.30 -17.74 -18.72
C GLU A 157 3.64 -18.39 -19.08
N ARG A 158 3.97 -18.47 -20.38
CA ARG A 158 5.22 -19.07 -20.86
C ARG A 158 6.47 -18.28 -20.46
N SER A 159 6.43 -16.95 -20.47
CA SER A 159 7.56 -16.13 -19.99
C SER A 159 7.66 -16.24 -18.48
N MET A 160 6.52 -16.12 -17.80
CA MET A 160 6.41 -16.12 -16.35
C MET A 160 6.99 -17.40 -15.73
N VAL A 161 6.66 -18.59 -16.24
CA VAL A 161 7.16 -19.86 -15.65
C VAL A 161 8.69 -20.00 -15.67
N LYS A 162 9.43 -19.21 -16.46
CA LYS A 162 10.90 -19.20 -16.45
C LYS A 162 11.48 -18.57 -15.17
N HIS A 163 10.71 -17.69 -14.53
CA HIS A 163 11.08 -17.02 -13.28
C HIS A 163 10.41 -17.63 -12.05
N ILE A 164 9.64 -18.72 -12.23
CA ILE A 164 8.92 -19.40 -11.16
C ILE A 164 9.70 -20.63 -10.71
N SER A 165 10.16 -20.62 -9.46
CA SER A 165 10.83 -21.75 -8.83
C SER A 165 10.07 -22.27 -7.60
N THR A 166 10.21 -23.56 -7.29
CA THR A 166 9.59 -24.14 -6.08
C THR A 166 10.54 -23.99 -4.90
N LYS A 167 10.09 -23.32 -3.83
CA LYS A 167 10.88 -23.02 -2.62
C LYS A 167 10.16 -23.48 -1.36
N SER A 168 10.89 -23.66 -0.26
CA SER A 168 10.30 -23.94 1.05
C SER A 168 9.97 -22.63 1.76
N ILE A 169 8.69 -22.30 1.87
CA ILE A 169 8.18 -21.10 2.53
C ILE A 169 7.25 -21.52 3.65
N LEU A 170 7.52 -21.07 4.88
CA LEU A 170 6.79 -21.45 6.10
C LEU A 170 6.70 -22.98 6.32
N GLY A 171 7.61 -23.76 5.72
CA GLY A 171 7.59 -25.23 5.76
C GLY A 171 6.86 -25.91 4.60
N TYR A 172 6.27 -25.16 3.69
CA TYR A 172 5.53 -25.68 2.53
C TYR A 172 6.30 -25.47 1.23
N LYS A 173 6.08 -26.36 0.25
CA LYS A 173 6.59 -26.18 -1.12
C LYS A 173 5.70 -25.19 -1.86
N VAL A 174 6.24 -24.02 -2.17
CA VAL A 174 5.52 -22.91 -2.80
C VAL A 174 6.21 -22.54 -4.09
N ARG A 175 5.44 -22.33 -5.16
CA ARG A 175 5.94 -21.78 -6.43
C ARG A 175 6.00 -20.26 -6.31
N VAL A 176 7.18 -19.67 -6.42
CA VAL A 176 7.44 -18.24 -6.16
C VAL A 176 8.18 -17.63 -7.34
N HIS A 177 7.98 -16.34 -7.59
CA HIS A 177 8.82 -15.59 -8.53
C HIS A 177 10.19 -15.29 -7.91
N ASP A 178 11.26 -15.45 -8.68
CA ASP A 178 12.64 -15.30 -8.18
C ASP A 178 12.90 -13.91 -7.57
N TYR A 179 12.34 -12.85 -8.18
CA TYR A 179 12.39 -11.47 -7.66
C TYR A 179 11.93 -11.30 -6.20
N VAL A 180 10.93 -12.07 -5.74
CA VAL A 180 10.39 -11.95 -4.37
C VAL A 180 10.84 -13.08 -3.46
N TYR A 181 11.73 -13.96 -3.93
CA TYR A 181 12.17 -15.09 -3.13
C TYR A 181 12.92 -14.64 -1.88
N GLU A 182 13.85 -13.70 -1.99
CA GLU A 182 14.61 -13.18 -0.85
C GLU A 182 13.70 -12.59 0.24
N PRO A 183 12.83 -11.58 -0.04
CA PRO A 183 11.96 -11.02 1.00
C PRO A 183 11.01 -12.08 1.60
N LEU A 184 10.48 -13.00 0.78
CA LEU A 184 9.60 -14.06 1.29
C LEU A 184 10.35 -15.12 2.12
N SER A 185 11.60 -15.40 1.78
CA SER A 185 12.48 -16.27 2.56
C SER A 185 12.76 -15.66 3.93
N ASN A 186 13.01 -14.34 3.99
CA ASN A 186 13.21 -13.61 5.25
C ASN A 186 11.95 -13.63 6.11
N VAL A 187 10.75 -13.46 5.51
CA VAL A 187 9.47 -13.69 6.20
C VAL A 187 9.44 -15.09 6.79
N SER A 188 9.76 -16.11 6.00
CA SER A 188 9.70 -17.49 6.47
C SER A 188 10.65 -17.78 7.64
N VAL A 189 11.84 -17.18 7.63
CA VAL A 189 12.83 -17.35 8.71
C VAL A 189 12.35 -16.65 9.97
N GLU A 190 11.94 -15.38 9.87
CA GLU A 190 11.55 -14.57 11.01
C GLU A 190 10.26 -15.08 11.68
N VAL A 191 9.26 -15.50 10.89
CA VAL A 191 8.04 -16.11 11.44
C VAL A 191 8.34 -17.41 12.20
N LYS A 192 9.24 -18.26 11.67
CA LYS A 192 9.64 -19.50 12.36
C LYS A 192 10.44 -19.23 13.62
N LEU A 193 11.26 -18.17 13.64
CA LEU A 193 11.98 -17.76 14.84
C LEU A 193 11.00 -17.28 15.92
N ILE A 194 10.03 -16.43 15.55
CA ILE A 194 8.99 -15.95 16.49
C ILE A 194 8.18 -17.13 17.05
N ALA A 195 7.87 -18.14 16.23
CA ALA A 195 7.13 -19.33 16.66
C ALA A 195 7.82 -20.09 17.80
N GLN A 196 9.14 -20.01 17.94
CA GLN A 196 9.88 -20.70 19.03
C GLN A 196 9.54 -20.14 20.42
N THR A 197 9.06 -18.90 20.51
CA THR A 197 8.76 -18.22 21.78
C THR A 197 7.34 -17.66 21.85
N ASN A 198 6.57 -17.74 20.77
CA ASN A 198 5.20 -17.24 20.70
C ASN A 198 4.24 -18.36 20.27
N GLN A 199 3.49 -18.87 21.25
CA GLN A 199 2.54 -19.97 21.07
C GLN A 199 1.44 -19.65 20.05
N GLU A 200 1.02 -18.39 19.91
CA GLU A 200 0.01 -18.00 18.91
C GLU A 200 0.54 -18.19 17.48
N VAL A 201 1.80 -17.84 17.25
CA VAL A 201 2.47 -17.99 15.95
C VAL A 201 2.79 -19.46 15.66
N GLU A 202 3.24 -20.22 16.65
CA GLU A 202 3.41 -21.68 16.52
C GLU A 202 2.09 -22.35 16.12
N ASN A 203 1.02 -22.11 16.89
CA ASN A 203 -0.31 -22.65 16.61
C ASN A 203 -0.83 -22.24 15.24
N PHE A 204 -0.54 -21.01 14.79
CA PHE A 204 -0.88 -20.56 13.45
C PHE A 204 -0.20 -21.42 12.39
N LEU A 205 1.12 -21.63 12.48
CA LEU A 205 1.87 -22.45 11.53
C LEU A 205 1.33 -23.89 11.48
N ASP A 206 1.08 -24.48 12.65
CA ASP A 206 0.53 -25.84 12.75
C ASP A 206 -0.91 -25.95 12.20
N SER A 207 -1.66 -24.86 12.24
CA SER A 207 -3.03 -24.81 11.70
C SER A 207 -3.08 -24.79 10.17
N LEU A 208 -1.97 -24.48 9.49
CA LEU A 208 -1.94 -24.33 8.04
C LEU A 208 -2.09 -25.68 7.32
N LYS A 209 -2.93 -25.69 6.28
CA LYS A 209 -3.07 -26.82 5.35
C LYS A 209 -2.06 -26.71 4.23
N ILE A 210 -1.94 -25.51 3.66
CA ILE A 210 -1.09 -25.23 2.52
C ILE A 210 -0.76 -23.74 2.49
N VAL A 211 0.45 -23.44 2.00
CA VAL A 211 0.80 -22.12 1.51
C VAL A 211 0.81 -22.19 -0.02
N SER A 212 -0.02 -21.37 -0.66
CA SER A 212 -0.11 -21.30 -2.13
C SER A 212 0.69 -20.10 -2.66
N GLY A 213 1.13 -20.17 -3.91
CA GLY A 213 1.89 -19.10 -4.57
C GLY A 213 1.42 -18.92 -6.00
N TYR A 214 2.32 -19.08 -6.97
CA TYR A 214 2.05 -18.89 -8.39
C TYR A 214 0.87 -19.73 -8.91
N VAL A 215 -0.12 -19.05 -9.50
CA VAL A 215 -1.22 -19.61 -10.29
C VAL A 215 -1.61 -18.60 -11.36
N TRP A 216 -1.49 -18.98 -12.64
CA TRP A 216 -1.89 -18.12 -13.75
C TRP A 216 -3.42 -18.02 -13.84
N LYS A 217 -3.98 -16.89 -13.41
CA LYS A 217 -5.42 -16.63 -13.37
C LYS A 217 -5.78 -15.15 -13.49
N ILE A 218 -7.04 -14.91 -13.88
CA ILE A 218 -7.71 -13.62 -13.72
C ILE A 218 -8.42 -13.59 -12.36
N ILE A 219 -8.53 -12.42 -11.74
CA ILE A 219 -9.30 -12.26 -10.49
C ILE A 219 -10.78 -12.55 -10.78
N SER A 220 -11.38 -13.40 -9.94
CA SER A 220 -12.79 -13.80 -10.08
C SER A 220 -13.72 -12.60 -10.24
N LYS A 221 -14.56 -12.63 -11.27
CA LYS A 221 -15.53 -11.58 -11.61
C LYS A 221 -14.89 -10.20 -11.82
N SER A 222 -13.72 -10.18 -12.47
CA SER A 222 -13.08 -8.98 -12.99
C SER A 222 -12.30 -9.33 -14.27
N ALA A 223 -11.83 -8.32 -15.00
CA ALA A 223 -10.93 -8.49 -16.14
C ALA A 223 -9.44 -8.34 -15.76
N SER A 224 -9.10 -8.12 -14.49
CA SER A 224 -7.71 -7.87 -14.06
C SER A 224 -6.96 -9.16 -13.71
N ARG A 225 -5.70 -9.24 -14.12
CA ARG A 225 -4.81 -10.37 -13.78
C ARG A 225 -4.52 -10.38 -12.28
N SER A 226 -4.52 -11.56 -11.67
CA SER A 226 -4.19 -11.72 -10.24
C SER A 226 -2.69 -11.57 -9.99
N TYR A 227 -2.30 -11.06 -8.82
CA TYR A 227 -0.90 -11.07 -8.36
C TYR A 227 -0.32 -12.49 -8.23
N HIS A 228 -1.16 -13.53 -8.06
CA HIS A 228 -0.71 -14.92 -8.16
C HIS A 228 -0.14 -15.26 -9.53
N SER A 229 -0.61 -14.64 -10.60
CA SER A 229 -0.11 -14.87 -11.96
C SER A 229 1.28 -14.28 -12.18
N TYR A 230 1.75 -13.41 -11.30
CA TYR A 230 3.11 -12.89 -11.31
C TYR A 230 4.01 -13.62 -10.31
N GLY A 231 3.48 -14.61 -9.57
CA GLY A 231 4.23 -15.36 -8.56
C GLY A 231 4.63 -14.53 -7.32
N VAL A 232 3.94 -13.41 -7.10
CA VAL A 232 4.23 -12.45 -6.01
C VAL A 232 3.08 -12.29 -5.01
N ALA A 233 2.13 -13.23 -5.01
CA ALA A 233 1.09 -13.34 -4.00
C ALA A 233 1.02 -14.75 -3.41
N PHE A 234 0.57 -14.83 -2.16
CA PHE A 234 0.66 -16.00 -1.30
C PHE A 234 -0.60 -16.14 -0.46
N ASP A 235 -1.18 -17.35 -0.43
CA ASP A 235 -2.29 -17.63 0.46
C ASP A 235 -1.86 -18.61 1.57
N THR A 236 -2.21 -18.31 2.81
CA THR A 236 -2.00 -19.16 3.99
C THR A 236 -3.29 -19.87 4.37
N LEU A 237 -3.64 -20.95 3.67
CA LEU A 237 -4.93 -21.61 3.89
C LEU A 237 -4.91 -22.48 5.16
N PRO A 238 -5.88 -22.34 6.08
CA PRO A 238 -5.97 -23.20 7.26
C PRO A 238 -6.53 -24.60 6.94
N LYS A 239 -6.19 -25.58 7.79
CA LYS A 239 -6.83 -26.91 7.84
C LYS A 239 -8.32 -26.79 8.19
N LYS A 240 -8.65 -25.92 9.15
CA LYS A 240 -10.00 -25.61 9.61
C LYS A 240 -10.05 -24.13 9.99
N ASN A 241 -11.14 -23.44 9.63
CA ASN A 241 -11.40 -22.06 10.05
C ASN A 241 -12.33 -21.99 11.28
N ASN A 242 -12.83 -23.12 11.79
CA ASN A 242 -13.67 -23.22 12.99
C ASN A 242 -14.88 -22.26 12.98
N GLY A 243 -15.55 -22.14 11.83
CA GLY A 243 -16.71 -21.25 11.66
C GLY A 243 -16.37 -19.77 11.47
N LYS A 244 -15.08 -19.40 11.54
CA LYS A 244 -14.63 -18.04 11.27
C LYS A 244 -14.60 -17.77 9.76
N GLN A 245 -14.84 -16.51 9.40
CA GLN A 245 -14.86 -16.04 8.02
C GLN A 245 -13.45 -15.83 7.49
N ILE A 246 -13.21 -16.16 6.21
CA ILE A 246 -11.89 -15.99 5.57
C ILE A 246 -11.93 -15.13 4.32
N TYR A 247 -13.00 -15.22 3.55
CA TYR A 247 -13.12 -14.54 2.28
C TYR A 247 -14.48 -13.89 2.14
N TRP A 248 -14.47 -12.58 1.92
CA TRP A 248 -15.68 -11.75 1.86
C TRP A 248 -16.74 -12.29 0.90
N ALA A 249 -16.33 -12.83 -0.25
CA ALA A 249 -17.26 -13.27 -1.28
C ALA A 249 -17.98 -14.57 -0.89
N TRP A 250 -17.41 -15.37 0.02
CA TRP A 250 -18.09 -16.52 0.60
C TRP A 250 -19.00 -16.09 1.74
N THR A 251 -18.52 -15.19 2.61
CA THR A 251 -19.31 -14.64 3.72
C THR A 251 -20.57 -13.95 3.23
N ARG A 252 -20.47 -13.16 2.16
CA ARG A 252 -21.62 -12.40 1.63
C ARG A 252 -22.79 -13.25 1.16
N VAL A 253 -22.57 -14.54 0.87
CA VAL A 253 -23.63 -15.45 0.44
C VAL A 253 -24.66 -15.65 1.55
N ASN A 254 -24.20 -15.73 2.80
CA ASN A 254 -25.04 -16.00 3.96
C ASN A 254 -25.15 -14.79 4.92
N ASN A 255 -24.32 -13.76 4.74
CA ASN A 255 -24.36 -12.54 5.55
C ASN A 255 -24.26 -11.30 4.64
N LYS A 256 -25.36 -10.57 4.46
CA LYS A 256 -25.37 -9.34 3.63
C LYS A 256 -24.49 -8.22 4.19
N ALA A 257 -24.28 -8.20 5.51
CA ALA A 257 -23.38 -7.29 6.23
C ALA A 257 -21.97 -7.87 6.40
N TRP A 258 -21.49 -8.62 5.41
CA TRP A 258 -20.16 -9.25 5.41
C TRP A 258 -19.02 -8.25 5.75
N TYR A 259 -19.16 -6.98 5.38
CA TYR A 259 -18.19 -5.91 5.60
C TYR A 259 -18.06 -5.48 7.06
N ALA A 260 -19.07 -5.77 7.88
CA ALA A 260 -19.14 -5.46 9.31
C ALA A 260 -18.72 -6.64 10.21
N VAL A 261 -18.28 -7.77 9.62
CA VAL A 261 -17.81 -8.92 10.41
C VAL A 261 -16.58 -8.52 11.22
N PRO A 262 -16.60 -8.60 12.56
CA PRO A 262 -15.47 -8.20 13.39
C PRO A 262 -14.29 -9.18 13.28
N TYR A 263 -13.08 -8.73 13.61
CA TYR A 263 -11.85 -9.50 13.41
C TYR A 263 -11.81 -10.82 14.20
N ASP A 264 -12.40 -10.88 15.39
CA ASP A 264 -12.48 -12.09 16.21
C ASP A 264 -13.32 -13.20 15.55
N LYS A 265 -14.25 -12.82 14.67
CA LYS A 265 -15.06 -13.71 13.82
C LYS A 265 -14.42 -14.00 12.46
N ARG A 266 -13.24 -13.44 12.18
CA ARG A 266 -12.43 -13.76 11.01
C ARG A 266 -11.30 -14.70 11.41
N TRP A 267 -11.00 -15.69 10.58
CA TRP A 267 -9.75 -16.41 10.73
C TRP A 267 -8.68 -15.54 10.10
N HIS A 268 -7.56 -15.32 10.80
CA HIS A 268 -6.48 -14.50 10.29
C HIS A 268 -5.14 -14.94 10.89
N PRO A 269 -4.02 -14.64 10.21
CA PRO A 269 -2.69 -14.76 10.80
C PRO A 269 -2.55 -13.87 12.06
N PRO A 270 -1.74 -14.28 13.06
CA PRO A 270 -1.42 -13.45 14.21
C PRO A 270 -0.84 -12.09 13.80
N LYS A 271 -1.00 -11.06 14.64
CA LYS A 271 -0.53 -9.69 14.37
C LYS A 271 0.97 -9.66 14.04
N GLU A 272 1.77 -10.44 14.76
CA GLU A 272 3.22 -10.51 14.52
C GLU A 272 3.57 -11.12 13.16
N VAL A 273 2.79 -12.12 12.68
CA VAL A 273 2.98 -12.64 11.32
C VAL A 273 2.69 -11.55 10.28
N ILE A 274 1.58 -10.84 10.43
CA ILE A 274 1.21 -9.76 9.50
C ILE A 274 2.29 -8.68 9.46
N LYS A 275 2.80 -8.25 10.62
CA LYS A 275 3.90 -7.28 10.70
C LYS A 275 5.17 -7.75 10.00
N VAL A 276 5.54 -9.02 10.14
CA VAL A 276 6.72 -9.57 9.46
C VAL A 276 6.52 -9.54 7.94
N PHE A 277 5.35 -9.94 7.44
CA PHE A 277 5.04 -9.81 6.02
C PHE A 277 5.15 -8.35 5.54
N GLU A 278 4.58 -7.39 6.27
CA GLU A 278 4.64 -5.97 5.95
C GLU A 278 6.05 -5.40 6.00
N LYS A 279 6.86 -5.82 6.97
CA LYS A 279 8.28 -5.46 7.08
C LYS A 279 9.05 -5.82 5.81
N TYR A 280 8.71 -6.93 5.17
CA TYR A 280 9.35 -7.40 3.94
C TYR A 280 8.55 -7.06 2.67
N GLY A 281 7.64 -6.10 2.72
CA GLY A 281 6.99 -5.55 1.52
C GLY A 281 5.70 -6.26 1.09
N PHE A 282 5.17 -7.19 1.89
CA PHE A 282 3.91 -7.86 1.61
C PHE A 282 2.76 -7.22 2.37
N ILE A 283 1.72 -6.81 1.67
CA ILE A 283 0.47 -6.37 2.29
C ILE A 283 -0.45 -7.55 2.56
N TRP A 284 -1.35 -7.40 3.53
CA TRP A 284 -2.30 -8.43 3.94
C TRP A 284 -3.73 -8.11 3.48
N GLY A 285 -4.33 -9.05 2.76
CA GLY A 285 -5.69 -8.93 2.22
C GLY A 285 -6.78 -8.83 3.29
N GLY A 286 -6.50 -9.22 4.53
CA GLY A 286 -7.46 -9.08 5.64
C GLY A 286 -7.74 -7.64 6.06
N LYS A 287 -6.87 -6.68 5.69
CA LYS A 287 -7.09 -5.24 5.90
C LYS A 287 -7.96 -4.58 4.83
N TRP A 288 -8.25 -5.28 3.74
CA TRP A 288 -9.08 -4.71 2.68
C TRP A 288 -10.54 -4.61 3.10
N HIS A 289 -11.25 -3.65 2.51
CA HIS A 289 -12.71 -3.57 2.64
C HIS A 289 -13.34 -4.91 2.26
N ASN A 290 -13.04 -5.41 1.06
CA ASN A 290 -13.38 -6.75 0.59
C ASN A 290 -12.31 -7.75 1.07
N TYR A 291 -12.32 -8.08 2.37
CA TYR A 291 -11.23 -8.83 3.00
C TYR A 291 -10.98 -10.21 2.37
N ASP A 292 -9.71 -10.56 2.30
CA ASP A 292 -9.22 -11.89 1.97
C ASP A 292 -8.12 -12.26 2.98
N THR A 293 -8.51 -12.89 4.09
CA THR A 293 -7.64 -13.00 5.27
C THR A 293 -6.51 -14.02 5.12
N ILE A 294 -6.61 -14.89 4.11
CA ILE A 294 -5.55 -15.84 3.80
C ILE A 294 -4.47 -15.21 2.91
N HIS A 295 -4.79 -14.10 2.24
CA HIS A 295 -4.02 -13.56 1.12
C HIS A 295 -2.98 -12.53 1.54
N PHE A 296 -1.79 -12.64 0.97
CA PHE A 296 -0.73 -11.64 0.99
C PHE A 296 -0.26 -11.36 -0.44
N GLU A 297 0.08 -10.12 -0.76
CA GLU A 297 0.69 -9.75 -2.05
C GLU A 297 1.85 -8.77 -1.87
N TYR A 298 2.90 -8.94 -2.67
CA TYR A 298 4.08 -8.08 -2.64
C TYR A 298 3.77 -6.73 -3.26
N ARG A 299 3.68 -5.69 -2.42
CA ARG A 299 3.36 -4.31 -2.79
C ARG A 299 4.20 -3.34 -1.94
N PRO A 300 5.54 -3.43 -1.96
CA PRO A 300 6.42 -2.56 -1.18
C PRO A 300 6.15 -1.08 -1.45
N GLU A 301 5.80 -0.71 -2.68
CA GLU A 301 5.49 0.68 -3.04
C GLU A 301 4.25 1.20 -2.32
N LEU A 302 3.25 0.34 -2.05
CA LEU A 302 2.05 0.75 -1.35
C LEU A 302 2.34 0.99 0.14
N ILE A 303 3.22 0.19 0.74
CA ILE A 303 3.67 0.38 2.12
C ILE A 303 4.46 1.69 2.25
N ILE A 304 5.40 1.95 1.32
CA ILE A 304 6.17 3.20 1.29
C ILE A 304 5.24 4.40 1.11
N TYR A 305 4.31 4.35 0.16
CA TYR A 305 3.32 5.40 -0.05
C TYR A 305 2.54 5.73 1.23
N ASN A 306 2.05 4.72 1.94
CA ASN A 306 1.27 4.93 3.17
C ASN A 306 2.09 5.44 4.36
N LYS A 307 3.43 5.27 4.35
CA LYS A 307 4.33 5.88 5.33
C LYS A 307 4.61 7.36 5.04
N ILE A 308 4.62 7.76 3.77
CA ILE A 308 5.02 9.12 3.36
C ILE A 308 3.81 10.06 3.21
N LYS A 309 2.69 9.58 2.65
CA LYS A 309 1.59 10.44 2.17
C LYS A 309 0.93 11.38 3.21
N ASN A 310 1.11 11.10 4.50
CA ASN A 310 0.56 11.90 5.60
C ASN A 310 1.65 12.69 6.36
N ASP A 311 2.93 12.48 6.01
CA ASP A 311 4.07 13.22 6.53
C ASP A 311 4.39 14.35 5.56
N GLU A 312 3.93 15.56 5.93
CA GLU A 312 4.08 16.75 5.11
C GLU A 312 5.55 17.09 4.87
N ASP A 313 6.38 17.05 5.92
CA ASP A 313 7.81 17.35 5.84
C ASP A 313 8.53 16.40 4.89
N ALA A 314 8.34 15.09 5.09
CA ALA A 314 8.96 14.07 4.24
C ALA A 314 8.48 14.19 2.78
N THR A 315 7.20 14.53 2.57
CA THR A 315 6.63 14.73 1.23
C THR A 315 7.32 15.89 0.52
N TYR A 316 7.44 17.05 1.15
CA TYR A 316 8.10 18.22 0.55
C TYR A 316 9.58 17.96 0.27
N GLU A 317 10.31 17.36 1.22
CA GLU A 317 11.72 17.04 1.04
C GLU A 317 11.95 16.10 -0.15
N LEU A 318 11.10 15.09 -0.34
CA LEU A 318 11.20 14.17 -1.46
C LEU A 318 10.85 14.84 -2.79
N ILE A 319 9.82 15.70 -2.82
CA ILE A 319 9.44 16.41 -4.04
C ILE A 319 10.54 17.38 -4.47
N GLU A 320 11.12 18.11 -3.52
CA GLU A 320 12.25 19.01 -3.78
C GLU A 320 13.46 18.20 -4.27
N LYS A 321 13.81 17.09 -3.60
CA LYS A 321 14.91 16.20 -3.98
C LYS A 321 14.80 15.70 -5.43
N TYR A 322 13.59 15.37 -5.88
CA TYR A 322 13.37 14.85 -7.24
C TYR A 322 12.97 15.93 -8.27
N GLY A 323 12.78 17.18 -7.85
CA GLY A 323 12.44 18.29 -8.74
C GLY A 323 11.10 18.13 -9.48
N ILE A 324 10.09 17.54 -8.83
CA ILE A 324 8.78 17.20 -9.45
C ILE A 324 7.63 18.14 -9.06
N PHE A 325 7.94 19.40 -8.74
CA PHE A 325 6.97 20.45 -8.40
C PHE A 325 6.41 21.21 -9.62
#